data_AF-A0A7R8XEA4-F1
#
_entry.id   AF-A0A7R8XEA4-F1
#
_cell.length_a   1.000
_cell.length_b   1.000
_cell.length_c   1.000
_cell.angle_alpha   90.00
_cell.angle_beta   90.00
_cell.angle_gamma   90.00
#
_symmetry.space_group_name_H-M   'P 1'
#
loop_
_entity.id
_entity.type
_entity.pdbx_description
1 polymer ?
#
loop_
_entity_poly.entity_id
_entity_poly.type
_entity_poly.pdbx_seq_one_letter_code
_entity_poly.pdbx_strand_id
1 'polypeptide(L)'
;MKMTAVVAVVAADRPSYYQPSTYSYHPEPSYPQPSYGYHPEPSYSPKPSYGYKPQPHGYDAVPACANNETNYCLKDKEYPEYDIKYAISQHKYGFLELYADVADLSTANSVDRLQKLEEETYICPSETVYARPLRAKNTDGKWRIIVNNVKVDYDEFTQSVRLETCTSAGSPCPLIPDCYSTKCLQKSIYHRFLVYDPYDHYFPFAIESFRLPASCACHADEFVVKH
;
A
#
# COMPACT_ATOMS: atom_id res chain seq x y z
N MET A 1 -48.18 -23.29 -41.04
CA MET A 1 -48.76 -24.65 -40.87
C MET A 1 -48.03 -25.30 -39.70
N LYS A 2 -48.76 -25.75 -38.67
CA LYS A 2 -48.22 -26.37 -37.44
C LYS A 2 -47.68 -27.79 -37.69
N MET A 3 -47.07 -28.35 -36.64
CA MET A 3 -46.92 -29.78 -36.29
C MET A 3 -45.58 -30.43 -36.69
N THR A 4 -44.89 -31.26 -35.90
CA THR A 4 -45.02 -31.81 -34.53
C THR A 4 -43.68 -32.49 -34.19
N ALA A 5 -43.28 -32.52 -32.92
CA ALA A 5 -42.11 -33.27 -32.46
C ALA A 5 -42.38 -34.77 -32.33
N VAL A 6 -41.38 -35.61 -32.65
CA VAL A 6 -41.35 -37.03 -32.28
C VAL A 6 -39.98 -37.35 -31.68
N VAL A 7 -39.99 -37.88 -30.45
CA VAL A 7 -38.82 -38.34 -29.69
C VAL A 7 -38.51 -39.78 -30.10
N ALA A 8 -37.23 -40.09 -30.32
CA ALA A 8 -36.74 -41.46 -30.49
C ALA A 8 -35.68 -41.76 -29.42
N VAL A 9 -35.94 -42.82 -28.65
CA VAL A 9 -35.07 -43.37 -27.60
C VAL A 9 -34.19 -44.46 -28.23
N VAL A 10 -32.89 -44.51 -27.91
CA VAL A 10 -32.03 -45.64 -28.26
C VAL A 10 -31.26 -46.11 -27.03
N ALA A 11 -31.27 -47.43 -26.86
CA ALA A 11 -30.93 -48.19 -25.68
C ALA A 11 -29.41 -48.40 -25.47
N ALA A 12 -29.06 -48.71 -24.22
CA ALA A 12 -27.72 -48.99 -23.72
C ALA A 12 -27.31 -50.47 -23.89
N ASP A 13 -26.03 -50.71 -24.16
CA ASP A 13 -25.38 -52.02 -24.15
C ASP A 13 -24.96 -52.47 -22.72
N ARG A 14 -25.11 -53.78 -22.47
CA ARG A 14 -24.73 -54.59 -21.26
C ARG A 14 -23.22 -54.98 -21.32
N PRO A 15 -22.60 -55.82 -20.45
CA PRO A 15 -23.04 -56.55 -19.22
C PRO A 15 -22.02 -56.48 -18.03
N SER A 16 -22.33 -56.95 -16.81
CA SER A 16 -21.93 -58.30 -16.33
C SER A 16 -22.43 -58.54 -14.90
N TYR A 17 -22.78 -59.79 -14.63
CA TYR A 17 -23.31 -60.31 -13.35
C TYR A 17 -22.20 -60.64 -12.35
N TYR A 18 -22.43 -60.33 -11.07
CA TYR A 18 -21.90 -61.11 -9.94
C TYR A 18 -22.94 -61.16 -8.80
N GLN A 19 -23.03 -62.32 -8.15
CA GLN A 19 -24.07 -62.77 -7.19
C GLN A 19 -24.00 -62.11 -5.79
N PRO A 20 -25.06 -62.27 -4.96
CA PRO A 20 -25.23 -61.52 -3.71
C PRO A 20 -24.64 -62.25 -2.50
N SER A 21 -24.10 -61.50 -1.54
CA SER A 21 -23.78 -62.00 -0.20
C SER A 21 -24.48 -61.15 0.87
N THR A 22 -24.91 -61.87 1.89
CA THR A 22 -25.87 -61.52 2.93
C THR A 22 -25.38 -60.42 3.87
N TYR A 23 -26.22 -59.41 4.13
CA TYR A 23 -25.97 -58.39 5.14
C TYR A 23 -25.87 -59.02 6.54
N SER A 24 -24.67 -58.96 7.10
CA SER A 24 -24.40 -59.21 8.52
C SER A 24 -24.34 -57.85 9.20
N TYR A 25 -25.26 -57.55 10.11
CA TYR A 25 -25.23 -56.32 10.91
C TYR A 25 -24.03 -56.38 11.86
N HIS A 26 -23.02 -55.55 11.61
CA HIS A 26 -21.97 -55.26 12.58
C HIS A 26 -22.33 -53.96 13.32
N PRO A 27 -22.25 -53.90 14.66
CA PRO A 27 -22.44 -52.66 15.39
C PRO A 27 -21.32 -51.66 15.06
N GLU A 28 -21.71 -50.40 14.95
CA GLU A 28 -20.88 -49.25 14.60
C GLU A 28 -19.77 -49.02 15.66
N PRO A 29 -18.51 -48.72 15.26
CA PRO A 29 -17.48 -48.36 16.22
C PRO A 29 -17.80 -47.00 16.85
N SER A 30 -17.87 -46.95 18.18
CA SER A 30 -18.01 -45.70 18.92
C SER A 30 -16.74 -44.85 18.73
N TYR A 31 -16.84 -43.75 17.98
CA TYR A 31 -15.80 -42.73 17.93
C TYR A 31 -15.74 -41.99 19.28
N PRO A 32 -14.56 -41.80 19.89
CA PRO A 32 -14.43 -40.95 21.07
C PRO A 32 -14.80 -39.51 20.70
N GLN A 33 -15.69 -38.88 21.47
CA GLN A 33 -15.95 -37.45 21.35
C GLN A 33 -14.67 -36.66 21.66
N PRO A 34 -14.33 -35.59 20.89
CA PRO A 34 -13.25 -34.70 21.27
C PRO A 34 -13.60 -34.01 22.58
N SER A 35 -12.78 -34.26 23.60
CA SER A 35 -12.74 -33.43 24.80
C SER A 35 -12.35 -32.01 24.37
N TYR A 36 -13.28 -31.06 24.42
CA TYR A 36 -12.96 -29.63 24.33
C TYR A 36 -12.12 -29.28 25.55
N GLY A 37 -10.79 -29.41 25.39
CA GLY A 37 -9.84 -28.89 26.35
C GLY A 37 -10.09 -27.39 26.50
N TYR A 38 -10.26 -26.95 27.73
CA TYR A 38 -10.23 -25.53 28.08
C TYR A 38 -8.90 -24.97 27.56
N HIS A 39 -8.93 -24.23 26.45
CA HIS A 39 -7.81 -23.40 26.08
C HIS A 39 -7.76 -22.28 27.11
N PRO A 40 -6.68 -22.14 27.90
CA PRO A 40 -6.52 -20.93 28.69
C PRO A 40 -6.55 -19.74 27.73
N GLU A 41 -7.29 -18.69 28.11
CA GLU A 41 -7.26 -17.42 27.38
C GLU A 41 -5.81 -17.05 27.07
N PRO A 42 -5.50 -16.57 25.85
CA PRO A 42 -4.17 -16.09 25.55
C PRO A 42 -3.80 -15.04 26.61
N SER A 43 -2.71 -15.33 27.33
CA SER A 43 -2.13 -14.45 28.34
C SER A 43 -2.13 -13.02 27.83
N TYR A 44 -2.98 -12.18 28.42
CA TYR A 44 -3.05 -10.76 28.13
C TYR A 44 -1.66 -10.18 28.42
N SER A 45 -0.84 -10.06 27.38
CA SER A 45 0.43 -9.36 27.48
C SER A 45 0.09 -7.95 27.94
N PRO A 46 0.62 -7.47 29.08
CA PRO A 46 0.32 -6.13 29.52
C PRO A 46 0.73 -5.17 28.40
N LYS A 47 -0.23 -4.35 27.92
CA LYS A 47 0.13 -3.20 27.07
C LYS A 47 1.26 -2.47 27.80
N PRO A 48 2.46 -2.32 27.22
CA PRO A 48 3.49 -1.54 27.86
C PRO A 48 2.92 -0.14 28.12
N SER A 49 3.23 0.42 29.29
CA SER A 49 2.76 1.73 29.74
C SER A 49 3.17 2.90 28.80
N TYR A 50 3.87 2.60 27.71
CA TYR A 50 4.36 3.50 26.67
C TYR A 50 3.61 3.36 25.33
N GLY A 51 2.44 2.71 25.29
CA GLY A 51 1.63 2.65 24.06
C GLY A 51 1.34 4.04 23.52
N TYR A 52 1.45 4.21 22.20
CA TYR A 52 1.12 5.47 21.53
C TYR A 52 -0.30 5.89 21.93
N LYS A 53 -0.42 7.07 22.55
CA LYS A 53 -1.73 7.65 22.83
C LYS A 53 -2.15 8.42 21.59
N PRO A 54 -3.19 7.97 20.86
CA PRO A 54 -3.68 8.72 19.71
C PRO A 54 -4.05 10.13 20.17
N GLN A 55 -3.62 11.16 19.43
CA GLN A 55 -3.91 12.53 19.85
C GLN A 55 -5.43 12.77 19.89
N PRO A 56 -5.95 13.55 20.85
CA PRO A 56 -7.39 13.78 21.01
C PRO A 56 -8.07 14.37 19.77
N HIS A 57 -7.32 15.03 18.89
CA HIS A 57 -7.80 15.72 17.70
C HIS A 57 -7.80 14.87 16.42
N GLY A 58 -7.58 13.55 16.51
CA GLY A 58 -7.72 12.66 15.35
C GLY A 58 -6.67 12.90 14.26
N TYR A 59 -7.02 12.58 13.01
CA TYR A 59 -6.14 12.75 11.82
C TYR A 59 -5.95 14.20 11.37
N ASP A 60 -6.67 15.14 11.99
CA ASP A 60 -6.63 16.56 11.66
C ASP A 60 -5.48 17.28 12.39
N ALA A 61 -4.87 16.62 13.39
CA ALA A 61 -3.69 17.12 14.08
C ALA A 61 -2.47 17.12 13.15
N VAL A 62 -1.76 18.24 13.11
CA VAL A 62 -0.46 18.34 12.43
C VAL A 62 0.60 17.68 13.31
N PRO A 63 1.31 16.64 12.82
CA PRO A 63 2.30 15.94 13.63
C PRO A 63 3.52 16.82 13.89
N ALA A 64 4.20 16.59 15.01
CA ALA A 64 5.37 17.39 15.41
C ALA A 64 6.54 17.34 14.39
N CYS A 65 6.59 16.31 13.54
CA CYS A 65 7.57 16.17 12.47
C CYS A 65 7.27 17.03 11.24
N ALA A 66 6.03 17.51 11.08
CA ALA A 66 5.65 18.31 9.92
C ALA A 66 6.26 19.70 10.02
N ASN A 67 6.83 20.16 8.91
CA ASN A 67 7.25 21.54 8.74
C ASN A 67 6.32 22.22 7.73
N ASN A 68 6.53 23.52 7.48
CA ASN A 68 5.70 24.27 6.53
C ASN A 68 6.07 24.00 5.06
N GLU A 69 7.12 23.23 4.79
CA GLU A 69 7.69 23.05 3.46
C GLU A 69 7.20 21.77 2.79
N THR A 70 6.99 20.70 3.56
CA THR A 70 6.60 19.39 3.04
C THR A 70 5.30 18.87 3.64
N ASN A 71 4.58 18.07 2.87
CA ASN A 71 3.40 17.34 3.31
C ASN A 71 3.73 15.91 3.78
N TYR A 72 4.99 15.64 4.12
CA TYR A 72 5.47 14.33 4.58
C TYR A 72 6.63 14.46 5.57
N CYS A 73 6.80 13.45 6.42
CA CYS A 73 7.86 13.30 7.39
C CYS A 73 8.69 12.05 7.10
N LEU A 74 10.02 12.20 7.06
CA LEU A 74 10.96 11.08 6.93
C LEU A 74 11.46 10.56 8.29
N LYS A 75 11.34 11.39 9.33
CA LYS A 75 11.69 11.05 10.71
C LYS A 75 10.53 11.47 11.60
N ASP A 76 10.19 10.62 12.55
CA ASP A 76 9.11 10.87 13.50
C ASP A 76 9.50 10.27 14.85
N LYS A 77 9.61 11.13 15.87
CA LYS A 77 9.93 10.71 17.25
C LYS A 77 8.74 10.04 17.93
N GLU A 78 7.53 10.33 17.47
CA GLU A 78 6.27 9.79 17.99
C GLU A 78 5.73 8.69 17.08
N TYR A 79 6.59 8.06 16.29
CA TYR A 79 6.20 6.98 15.38
C TYR A 79 5.77 5.75 16.22
N PRO A 80 4.54 5.25 16.05
CA PRO A 80 3.99 4.19 16.91
C PRO A 80 4.48 2.81 16.49
N GLU A 81 5.80 2.61 16.47
CA GLU A 81 6.42 1.38 15.97
C GLU A 81 5.93 0.14 16.73
N TYR A 82 5.82 0.24 18.06
CA TYR A 82 5.32 -0.87 18.89
C TYR A 82 3.88 -1.26 18.52
N ASP A 83 2.98 -0.28 18.42
CA ASP A 83 1.56 -0.52 18.13
C ASP A 83 1.36 -1.05 16.71
N ILE A 84 2.15 -0.56 15.73
CA ILE A 84 2.15 -1.10 14.36
C ILE A 84 2.59 -2.56 14.38
N LYS A 85 3.71 -2.90 15.04
CA LYS A 85 4.19 -4.30 15.15
C LYS A 85 3.13 -5.19 15.77
N TYR A 86 2.54 -4.75 16.87
CA TYR A 86 1.47 -5.48 17.55
C TYR A 86 0.26 -5.71 16.63
N ALA A 87 -0.20 -4.67 15.93
CA ALA A 87 -1.31 -4.77 14.99
C ALA A 87 -1.01 -5.71 13.81
N ILE A 88 0.22 -5.68 13.27
CA ILE A 88 0.65 -6.62 12.22
C ILE A 88 0.59 -8.06 12.74
N SER A 89 1.05 -8.32 13.97
CA SER A 89 0.97 -9.64 14.56
C SER A 89 -0.47 -10.13 14.76
N GLN A 90 -1.42 -9.23 15.09
CA GLN A 90 -2.84 -9.59 15.24
C GLN A 90 -3.55 -9.83 13.90
N HIS A 91 -3.21 -9.05 12.87
CA HIS A 91 -3.89 -9.08 11.56
C HIS A 91 -2.98 -9.53 10.42
N LYS A 92 -2.08 -10.47 10.70
CA LYS A 92 -0.97 -10.87 9.81
C LYS A 92 -1.41 -11.15 8.37
N TYR A 93 -2.45 -11.96 8.17
CA TYR A 93 -2.90 -12.34 6.83
C TYR A 93 -3.47 -11.16 6.04
N GLY A 94 -4.37 -10.37 6.61
CA GLY A 94 -4.94 -9.20 5.94
C GLY A 94 -3.90 -8.10 5.70
N PHE A 95 -2.95 -7.94 6.61
CA PHE A 95 -1.81 -7.05 6.42
C PHE A 95 -0.95 -7.47 5.23
N LEU A 96 -0.60 -8.76 5.13
CA LEU A 96 0.23 -9.27 4.04
C LEU A 96 -0.46 -9.17 2.68
N GLU A 97 -1.78 -9.35 2.64
CA GLU A 97 -2.58 -9.14 1.42
C GLU A 97 -2.48 -7.70 0.93
N LEU A 98 -2.70 -6.72 1.81
CA LEU A 98 -2.55 -5.31 1.44
C LEU A 98 -1.08 -4.91 1.16
N TYR A 99 -0.13 -5.52 1.85
CA TYR A 99 1.29 -5.23 1.63
C TYR A 99 1.75 -5.71 0.25
N ALA A 100 1.22 -6.83 -0.25
CA ALA A 100 1.53 -7.32 -1.60
C ALA A 100 1.17 -6.30 -2.69
N ASP A 101 0.10 -5.54 -2.52
CA ASP A 101 -0.31 -4.49 -3.47
C ASP A 101 0.67 -3.30 -3.55
N VAL A 102 1.48 -3.08 -2.51
CA VAL A 102 2.39 -1.91 -2.41
C VAL A 102 3.86 -2.30 -2.45
N ALA A 103 4.21 -3.57 -2.23
CA ALA A 103 5.58 -4.07 -2.20
C ALA A 103 6.29 -3.88 -3.57
N ASP A 104 5.56 -4.05 -4.67
CA ASP A 104 6.08 -3.94 -6.04
C ASP A 104 6.10 -2.50 -6.57
N LEU A 105 5.58 -1.52 -5.82
CA LEU A 105 5.58 -0.10 -6.21
C LEU A 105 6.94 0.58 -6.00
N SER A 106 7.97 -0.17 -5.61
CA SER A 106 9.34 0.32 -5.47
C SER A 106 9.83 0.94 -6.79
N THR A 107 9.94 2.28 -6.80
CA THR A 107 10.40 3.06 -7.95
C THR A 107 11.91 2.92 -8.23
N ALA A 108 12.58 1.93 -7.61
CA ALA A 108 14.02 1.68 -7.82
C ALA A 108 14.34 1.43 -9.31
N ASN A 109 13.39 0.86 -10.06
CA ASN A 109 13.57 0.52 -11.47
C ASN A 109 13.17 1.64 -12.46
N SER A 110 12.73 2.81 -11.99
CA SER A 110 12.28 3.88 -12.89
C SER A 110 13.42 4.71 -13.51
N VAL A 111 14.68 4.48 -13.12
CA VAL A 111 15.87 5.16 -13.70
C VAL A 111 17.11 4.28 -13.83
N ASP A 112 16.97 2.96 -13.99
CA ASP A 112 18.13 2.02 -14.04
C ASP A 112 19.01 2.13 -15.32
N ARG A 113 18.85 3.16 -16.15
CA ARG A 113 19.70 3.35 -17.36
C ARG A 113 20.40 4.70 -17.47
N LEU A 114 20.44 5.53 -16.43
CA LEU A 114 21.18 6.81 -16.46
C LEU A 114 21.97 7.07 -15.17
N GLN A 115 22.53 6.02 -14.56
CA GLN A 115 23.51 6.19 -13.50
C GLN A 115 24.84 6.64 -14.12
N LYS A 116 25.03 7.97 -14.16
CA LYS A 116 26.21 8.74 -14.61
C LYS A 116 26.33 8.98 -16.11
N LEU A 117 25.56 9.94 -16.61
CA LEU A 117 26.10 10.87 -17.59
C LEU A 117 26.52 12.12 -16.82
N GLU A 118 27.81 12.44 -16.82
CA GLU A 118 28.37 13.67 -16.21
C GLU A 118 27.88 14.95 -16.92
N GLU A 119 26.97 14.82 -17.89
CA GLU A 119 26.51 15.88 -18.80
C GLU A 119 24.96 16.01 -18.88
N GLU A 120 24.18 15.42 -17.96
CA GLU A 120 22.74 15.72 -17.93
C GLU A 120 22.47 17.08 -17.29
N THR A 121 22.39 18.11 -18.13
CA THR A 121 21.87 19.41 -17.72
C THR A 121 20.36 19.42 -17.92
N TYR A 122 19.60 19.23 -16.83
CA TYR A 122 18.16 19.36 -16.84
C TYR A 122 17.77 20.83 -17.05
N ILE A 123 16.74 21.08 -17.87
CA ILE A 123 16.24 22.45 -18.11
C ILE A 123 15.81 23.10 -16.78
N CYS A 124 15.11 22.36 -15.93
CA CYS A 124 14.75 22.80 -14.60
C CYS A 124 15.56 21.98 -13.58
N PRO A 125 16.40 22.61 -12.75
CA PRO A 125 17.17 21.89 -11.76
C PRO A 125 16.26 21.32 -10.66
N SER A 126 16.59 20.11 -10.22
CA SER A 126 15.83 19.36 -9.23
C SER A 126 16.75 18.53 -8.33
N GLU A 127 16.32 18.31 -7.09
CA GLU A 127 16.96 17.38 -6.15
C GLU A 127 16.13 16.10 -6.05
N THR A 128 16.80 14.95 -6.09
CA THR A 128 16.16 13.63 -6.03
C THR A 128 16.55 12.87 -4.78
N VAL A 129 15.57 12.34 -4.04
CA VAL A 129 15.77 11.56 -2.82
C VAL A 129 14.93 10.29 -2.86
N TYR A 130 15.55 9.13 -2.63
CA TYR A 130 14.82 7.90 -2.31
C TYR A 130 14.45 7.91 -0.83
N ALA A 131 13.16 8.04 -0.56
CA ALA A 131 12.63 8.27 0.77
C ALA A 131 11.75 7.11 1.24
N ARG A 132 11.70 6.95 2.57
CA ARG A 132 10.80 6.05 3.27
C ARG A 132 9.96 6.86 4.26
N PRO A 133 8.88 7.49 3.79
CA PRO A 133 8.08 8.37 4.64
C PRO A 133 7.42 7.57 5.78
N LEU A 134 7.37 8.19 6.97
CA LEU A 134 6.72 7.65 8.18
C LEU A 134 5.34 8.29 8.40
N ARG A 135 5.19 9.56 8.01
CA ARG A 135 3.90 10.26 7.99
C ARG A 135 3.76 11.05 6.70
N ALA A 136 2.55 11.16 6.19
CA ALA A 136 2.25 12.07 5.10
C ALA A 136 0.78 12.50 5.16
N LYS A 137 0.48 13.62 4.51
CA LYS A 137 -0.89 14.08 4.29
C LYS A 137 -1.47 13.39 3.06
N ASN A 138 -2.55 12.63 3.24
CA ASN A 138 -3.25 11.94 2.16
C ASN A 138 -4.03 12.92 1.27
N THR A 139 -4.69 12.41 0.23
CA THR A 139 -5.55 13.20 -0.67
C THR A 139 -6.77 13.83 -0.01
N ASP A 140 -7.20 13.32 1.14
CA ASP A 140 -8.30 13.88 1.94
C ASP A 140 -7.83 14.99 2.90
N GLY A 141 -6.54 15.32 2.88
CA GLY A 141 -5.96 16.34 3.73
C GLY A 141 -5.63 15.87 5.15
N LYS A 142 -5.76 14.57 5.44
CA LYS A 142 -5.53 13.95 6.75
C LYS A 142 -4.09 13.48 6.89
N TRP A 143 -3.50 13.67 8.06
CA TRP A 143 -2.19 13.10 8.37
C TRP A 143 -2.33 11.61 8.71
N ARG A 144 -1.60 10.77 7.98
CA ARG A 144 -1.64 9.31 8.08
C ARG A 144 -0.27 8.77 8.43
N ILE A 145 -0.26 7.60 9.08
CA ILE A 145 0.95 6.90 9.52
C ILE A 145 1.25 5.84 8.47
N ILE A 146 2.35 6.00 7.73
CA ILE A 146 2.76 5.04 6.70
C ILE A 146 3.55 3.93 7.36
N VAL A 147 3.21 2.67 7.09
CA VAL A 147 3.92 1.52 7.65
C VAL A 147 5.28 1.37 6.96
N ASN A 148 6.35 1.75 7.64
CA ASN A 148 7.70 1.72 7.08
C ASN A 148 8.77 1.42 8.14
N ASN A 149 9.84 0.76 7.71
CA ASN A 149 10.96 0.35 8.56
C ASN A 149 10.50 -0.47 9.79
N VAL A 150 9.49 -1.32 9.61
CA VAL A 150 8.94 -2.15 10.69
C VAL A 150 9.36 -3.59 10.49
N LYS A 151 10.03 -4.15 11.49
CA LYS A 151 10.40 -5.57 11.53
C LYS A 151 9.46 -6.35 12.43
N VAL A 152 8.80 -7.38 11.89
CA VAL A 152 7.96 -8.32 12.63
C VAL A 152 8.42 -9.74 12.29
N ASP A 153 8.67 -10.55 13.30
CA ASP A 153 9.30 -11.87 13.15
C ASP A 153 10.65 -11.76 12.40
N TYR A 154 10.73 -12.34 11.19
CA TYR A 154 11.90 -12.33 10.32
C TYR A 154 11.77 -11.35 9.14
N ASP A 155 10.58 -10.78 8.93
CA ASP A 155 10.25 -9.95 7.79
C ASP A 155 10.42 -8.46 8.14
N GLU A 156 10.98 -7.69 7.20
CA GLU A 156 11.11 -6.24 7.29
C GLU A 156 10.20 -5.60 6.23
N PHE A 157 9.22 -4.83 6.69
CA PHE A 157 8.25 -4.15 5.83
C PHE A 157 8.71 -2.73 5.56
N THR A 158 8.95 -2.43 4.27
CA THR A 158 9.41 -1.11 3.84
C THR A 158 8.68 -0.66 2.58
N GLN A 159 8.42 0.63 2.48
CA GLN A 159 7.77 1.25 1.32
C GLN A 159 8.62 2.45 0.89
N SER A 160 9.23 2.39 -0.29
CA SER A 160 10.15 3.42 -0.76
C SER A 160 9.55 4.23 -1.90
N VAL A 161 9.89 5.52 -1.98
CA VAL A 161 9.45 6.43 -3.05
C VAL A 161 10.58 7.35 -3.48
N ARG A 162 10.72 7.57 -4.79
CA ARG A 162 11.59 8.61 -5.33
C ARG A 162 10.86 9.95 -5.28
N LEU A 163 11.39 10.88 -4.48
CA LEU A 163 10.94 12.26 -4.41
C LEU A 163 11.86 13.10 -5.28
N GLU A 164 11.29 13.90 -6.18
CA GLU A 164 12.04 14.86 -6.99
C GLU A 164 11.44 16.25 -6.83
N THR A 165 12.19 17.13 -6.19
CA THR A 165 11.76 18.49 -5.84
C THR A 165 12.55 19.51 -6.66
N CYS A 166 11.86 20.47 -7.26
CA CYS A 166 12.52 21.53 -8.03
C CYS A 166 13.26 22.46 -7.09
N THR A 167 14.51 22.77 -7.43
CA THR A 167 15.30 23.74 -6.67
C THR A 167 14.92 25.18 -7.03
N SER A 168 14.38 25.40 -8.24
CA SER A 168 13.96 26.70 -8.75
C SER A 168 12.51 26.71 -9.27
N ALA A 169 11.56 26.17 -8.49
CA ALA A 169 10.13 26.21 -8.83
C ALA A 169 9.62 27.66 -8.99
N GLY A 170 8.87 27.92 -10.07
CA GLY A 170 8.32 29.23 -10.40
C GLY A 170 9.28 30.17 -11.14
N SER A 171 10.58 29.91 -11.11
CA SER A 171 11.58 30.69 -11.84
C SER A 171 11.58 30.39 -13.34
N PRO A 172 12.02 31.33 -14.21
CA PRO A 172 12.26 31.06 -15.62
C PRO A 172 13.20 29.87 -15.82
N CYS A 173 13.01 29.13 -16.91
CA CYS A 173 13.82 27.95 -17.21
C CYS A 173 15.24 28.37 -17.63
N PRO A 174 16.30 28.07 -16.84
CA PRO A 174 17.66 28.62 -17.05
C PRO A 174 18.29 28.40 -18.43
N LEU A 175 17.89 27.34 -19.15
CA LEU A 175 18.44 27.00 -20.47
C LEU A 175 17.59 27.53 -21.64
N ILE A 176 16.49 28.24 -21.36
CA ILE A 176 15.62 28.81 -22.39
C ILE A 176 15.87 30.31 -22.48
N PRO A 177 16.02 30.90 -23.68
CA PRO A 177 16.22 32.33 -23.82
C PRO A 177 15.10 33.16 -23.18
N ASP A 178 15.46 34.28 -22.56
CA ASP A 178 14.54 35.17 -21.84
C ASP A 178 13.43 35.77 -22.72
N CYS A 179 13.58 35.74 -24.04
CA CYS A 179 12.51 36.13 -24.96
C CYS A 179 11.31 35.16 -24.92
N TYR A 180 11.44 34.00 -24.27
CA TYR A 180 10.36 33.08 -23.98
C TYR A 180 9.88 33.20 -22.53
N SER A 181 8.58 33.45 -22.36
CA SER A 181 7.93 33.37 -21.06
C SER A 181 7.86 31.90 -20.64
N THR A 182 8.78 31.50 -19.78
CA THR A 182 8.86 30.13 -19.26
C THR A 182 8.89 30.12 -17.74
N LYS A 183 8.53 28.96 -17.16
CA LYS A 183 8.62 28.72 -15.72
C LYS A 183 8.84 27.25 -15.40
N CYS A 184 9.68 26.96 -14.41
CA CYS A 184 9.84 25.63 -13.86
C CYS A 184 8.64 25.27 -12.96
N LEU A 185 7.93 24.20 -13.30
CA LEU A 185 6.76 23.73 -12.56
C LEU A 185 7.08 22.43 -11.83
N GLN A 186 6.86 22.43 -10.51
CA GLN A 186 6.84 21.20 -9.72
C GLN A 186 5.64 20.35 -10.14
N LYS A 187 5.92 19.14 -10.61
CA LYS A 187 4.91 18.11 -10.85
C LYS A 187 4.92 17.13 -9.69
N SER A 188 3.73 16.70 -9.33
CA SER A 188 3.50 15.73 -8.26
C SER A 188 2.64 14.61 -8.82
N ILE A 189 2.87 13.38 -8.35
CA ILE A 189 2.04 12.22 -8.69
C ILE A 189 1.44 11.62 -7.42
N TYR A 190 0.49 10.72 -7.60
CA TYR A 190 -0.12 9.99 -6.52
C TYR A 190 0.64 8.69 -6.26
N HIS A 191 1.13 8.53 -5.04
CA HIS A 191 1.68 7.29 -4.54
C HIS A 191 0.69 6.63 -3.60
N ARG A 192 0.58 5.31 -3.70
CA ARG A 192 -0.22 4.50 -2.78
C ARG A 192 0.69 3.95 -1.70
N PHE A 193 0.30 4.12 -0.45
CA PHE A 193 1.00 3.53 0.69
C PHE A 193 0.03 2.77 1.58
N LEU A 194 0.51 1.66 2.12
CA LEU A 194 -0.12 1.00 3.26
C LEU A 194 0.08 1.85 4.51
N VAL A 195 -1.02 2.15 5.19
CA VAL A 195 -1.06 2.98 6.39
C VAL A 195 -1.53 2.18 7.59
N TYR A 196 -1.12 2.63 8.77
CA TYR A 196 -1.64 2.17 10.06
C TYR A 196 -2.61 3.23 10.61
N ASP A 197 -3.76 2.75 11.08
CA ASP A 197 -4.81 3.57 11.65
C ASP A 197 -5.03 3.23 13.13
N PRO A 198 -4.60 4.08 14.08
CA PRO A 198 -4.77 3.79 15.50
C PRO A 198 -6.22 3.90 16.01
N TYR A 199 -7.16 4.39 15.20
CA TYR A 199 -8.56 4.55 15.60
C TYR A 199 -9.48 3.48 15.00
N ASP A 200 -9.01 2.67 14.05
CA ASP A 200 -9.76 1.50 13.59
C ASP A 200 -9.43 0.30 14.48
N HIS A 201 -10.37 -0.06 15.34
CA HIS A 201 -10.20 -1.14 16.31
C HIS A 201 -10.45 -2.55 15.73
N TYR A 202 -10.96 -2.65 14.51
CA TYR A 202 -11.29 -3.93 13.88
C TYR A 202 -10.19 -4.39 12.93
N PHE A 203 -9.72 -3.50 12.06
CA PHE A 203 -8.63 -3.78 11.13
C PHE A 203 -7.86 -2.48 10.82
N PRO A 204 -6.76 -2.18 11.53
CA PRO A 204 -6.09 -0.88 11.50
C PRO A 204 -5.19 -0.65 10.29
N PHE A 205 -5.49 -1.26 9.14
CA PHE A 205 -4.68 -1.15 7.94
C PHE A 205 -5.52 -0.77 6.72
N ALA A 206 -4.98 0.12 5.90
CA ALA A 206 -5.60 0.53 4.65
C ALA A 206 -4.53 0.94 3.63
N ILE A 207 -4.89 0.96 2.35
CA ILE A 207 -4.07 1.59 1.31
C ILE A 207 -4.66 2.95 0.99
N GLU A 208 -3.85 3.99 1.08
CA GLU A 208 -4.26 5.36 0.82
C GLU A 208 -3.35 6.05 -0.20
N SER A 209 -3.86 7.12 -0.79
CA SER A 209 -3.17 7.88 -1.83
C SER A 209 -2.58 9.18 -1.30
N PHE A 210 -1.38 9.49 -1.74
CA PHE A 210 -0.58 10.62 -1.29
C PHE A 210 -0.01 11.36 -2.50
N ARG A 211 -0.23 12.68 -2.55
CA ARG A 211 0.35 13.52 -3.59
C ARG A 211 1.76 13.94 -3.19
N LEU A 212 2.78 13.43 -3.88
CA LEU A 212 4.19 13.68 -3.56
C LEU A 212 4.95 14.27 -4.77
N PRO A 213 5.99 15.09 -4.54
CA PRO A 213 6.80 15.68 -5.61
C PRO A 213 7.56 14.59 -6.39
N ALA A 214 7.48 14.63 -7.72
CA ALA A 214 7.95 13.53 -8.58
C ALA A 214 8.75 13.97 -9.80
N SER A 215 8.57 15.19 -10.30
CA SER A 215 9.42 15.75 -11.35
C SER A 215 9.33 17.26 -11.51
N CYS A 216 10.28 17.82 -12.25
CA CYS A 216 10.27 19.23 -12.67
C CYS A 216 10.09 19.36 -14.18
N ALA A 217 9.14 20.20 -14.60
CA ALA A 217 8.87 20.46 -16.01
C ALA A 217 9.02 21.94 -16.35
N CYS A 218 9.71 22.25 -17.45
CA CYS A 218 9.70 23.59 -18.01
C CYS A 218 8.39 23.83 -18.77
N HIS A 219 7.63 24.84 -18.35
CA HIS A 219 6.40 25.26 -19.00
C HIS A 219 6.64 26.57 -19.75
N ALA A 220 6.42 26.57 -21.06
CA ALA A 220 6.34 27.79 -21.85
C ALA A 220 4.89 28.27 -21.91
N ASP A 221 4.65 29.55 -21.64
CA ASP A 221 3.32 30.16 -21.79
C ASP A 221 2.94 30.29 -23.29
N GLU A 222 1.65 30.41 -23.57
CA GLU A 222 1.12 30.43 -24.94
C GLU A 222 1.69 31.61 -25.73
N PHE A 223 2.40 31.31 -26.81
CA PHE A 223 2.97 32.30 -27.71
C PHE A 223 1.91 32.80 -28.69
N VAL A 224 1.44 34.03 -28.49
CA VAL A 224 0.75 34.77 -29.56
C VAL A 224 1.82 35.35 -30.48
N VAL A 225 2.11 34.64 -31.59
CA VAL A 225 2.94 35.20 -32.66
C VAL A 225 2.16 36.35 -33.30
N LYS A 226 2.48 37.58 -32.91
CA LYS A 226 2.00 38.77 -33.61
C LYS A 226 2.86 38.94 -34.86
N HIS A 227 2.32 38.51 -35.99
CA HIS A 227 2.82 38.86 -37.32
C HIS A 227 2.51 40.32 -37.65
#